data_AF-A0A957Q047-F1
#
_entry.id   AF-A0A957Q047-F1
#
_cell.length_a   1.000
_cell.length_b   1.000
_cell.length_c   1.000
_cell.angle_alpha   90.00
_cell.angle_beta   90.00
_cell.angle_gamma   90.00
#
_symmetry.space_group_name_H-M   'P 1'
#
loop_
_entity.id
_entity.type
_entity.pdbx_description
1 polymer ?
#
loop_
_entity_poly.entity_id
_entity_poly.type
_entity_poly.pdbx_seq_one_letter_code
_entity_poly.pdbx_strand_id
1 'polypeptide(L)'
;MTNDDRQLPPTYFQRQDERADEEFYTTPRLVVHIDDTAIRALTALFARLLPSQGTYLDLMSSWRSHLPEELEPQRVVGLGMNAAEMADNPQLDEYVVHNLNEDPTLPFATAEFEAVVCTVSVQYMT
;
A
#
# COMPACT_ATOMS: atom_id res chain seq x y z
N MET A 1 42.14 0.00 8.04
CA MET A 1 40.92 0.80 7.86
C MET A 1 39.84 0.14 8.69
N THR A 2 39.58 0.66 9.88
CA THR A 2 38.55 0.16 10.80
C THR A 2 37.19 0.57 10.28
N ASN A 3 36.32 -0.40 10.00
CA ASN A 3 34.88 -0.18 9.78
C ASN A 3 34.33 0.51 11.02
N ASP A 4 33.97 1.79 10.89
CA ASP A 4 33.13 2.49 11.85
C ASP A 4 31.68 2.08 11.57
N ASP A 5 31.33 0.85 11.98
CA ASP A 5 29.96 0.36 12.03
C ASP A 5 29.23 1.12 13.14
N ARG A 6 28.78 2.35 12.82
CA ARG A 6 27.83 3.10 13.63
C ARG A 6 26.48 2.39 13.58
N GLN A 7 26.35 1.30 14.33
CA GLN A 7 25.07 0.67 14.61
C GLN A 7 24.20 1.68 15.37
N LEU A 8 23.05 2.00 14.78
CA LEU A 8 22.04 2.83 15.43
C LEU A 8 21.48 2.07 16.65
N PRO A 9 21.16 2.77 17.76
CA PRO A 9 20.56 2.13 18.92
C PRO A 9 19.27 1.37 18.54
N PRO A 10 19.04 0.14 19.02
CA PRO A 10 17.82 -0.61 18.74
C PRO A 10 16.53 0.14 19.09
N THR A 11 16.59 1.03 20.08
CA THR A 11 15.48 1.89 20.49
C THR A 11 15.03 2.87 19.40
N TYR A 12 15.86 3.15 18.39
CA TYR A 12 15.47 4.01 17.26
C TYR A 12 14.54 3.31 16.27
N PHE A 13 14.39 1.98 16.38
CA PHE A 13 13.53 1.17 15.54
C PHE A 13 12.27 0.69 16.28
N GLN A 14 12.10 1.09 17.55
CA GLN A 14 10.88 0.83 18.32
C GLN A 14 9.76 1.75 17.85
N ARG A 15 8.51 1.27 17.91
CA ARG A 15 7.36 2.10 17.56
C ARG A 15 7.15 3.13 18.66
N GLN A 16 6.79 4.34 18.26
CA GLN A 16 6.40 5.37 19.23
C GLN A 16 5.05 5.03 19.89
N ASP A 17 4.25 4.20 19.22
CA ASP A 17 2.97 3.68 19.69
C ASP A 17 2.89 2.17 19.40
N GLU A 18 2.83 1.38 20.47
CA GLU A 18 2.80 -0.09 20.46
C GLU A 18 1.37 -0.65 20.49
N ARG A 19 0.35 0.20 20.38
CA ARG A 19 -1.05 -0.27 20.30
C ARG A 19 -1.30 -1.04 19.00
N ALA A 20 -2.30 -1.90 19.06
CA ALA A 20 -2.75 -2.72 17.95
C ALA A 20 -3.18 -1.83 16.77
N ASP A 21 -2.77 -2.18 15.55
CA ASP A 21 -3.02 -1.38 14.36
C ASP A 21 -4.52 -1.27 14.06
N GLU A 22 -5.31 -2.27 14.42
CA GLU A 22 -6.77 -2.30 14.31
C GLU A 22 -7.41 -1.07 14.98
N GLU A 23 -6.89 -0.63 16.13
CA GLU A 23 -7.40 0.55 16.81
C GLU A 23 -7.27 1.81 15.94
N PHE A 24 -6.13 1.95 15.25
CA PHE A 24 -5.87 3.09 14.37
C PHE A 24 -6.74 3.07 13.11
N TYR A 25 -6.97 1.88 12.54
CA TYR A 25 -7.73 1.68 11.31
C TYR A 25 -9.25 1.54 11.52
N THR A 26 -9.76 1.51 12.76
CA THR A 26 -11.21 1.45 13.04
C THR A 26 -12.00 2.61 12.44
N THR A 27 -11.41 3.80 12.38
CA THR A 27 -12.08 5.00 11.87
C THR A 27 -11.59 5.29 10.44
N PRO A 28 -12.47 5.25 9.43
CA PRO A 28 -12.08 5.49 8.05
C PRO A 28 -11.58 6.92 7.87
N ARG A 29 -10.52 7.06 7.08
CA ARG A 29 -9.89 8.32 6.73
C ARG A 29 -9.92 8.49 5.22
N LEU A 30 -11.02 9.05 4.73
CA LEU A 30 -11.19 9.44 3.33
C LEU A 30 -10.43 10.74 3.02
N VAL A 31 -9.11 10.72 3.26
CA VAL A 31 -8.20 11.83 3.00
C VAL A 31 -7.06 11.38 2.10
N VAL A 32 -6.61 12.26 1.21
CA VAL A 32 -5.44 11.96 0.38
C VAL A 32 -4.21 12.40 1.17
N HIS A 33 -3.29 11.46 1.41
CA HIS A 33 -2.13 11.68 2.29
C HIS A 33 -0.96 12.41 1.62
N ILE A 34 -1.06 12.67 0.31
CA ILE A 34 -0.04 13.34 -0.49
C ILE A 34 -0.65 14.49 -1.30
N ASP A 35 0.14 15.50 -1.60
CA ASP A 35 -0.29 16.64 -2.41
C ASP A 35 -0.44 16.29 -3.89
N ASP A 36 -1.13 17.15 -4.64
CA ASP A 36 -1.38 16.95 -6.07
C ASP A 36 -0.10 16.81 -6.91
N THR A 37 1.02 17.40 -6.47
CA THR A 37 2.29 17.31 -7.18
C THR A 37 2.90 15.92 -7.03
N ALA A 38 2.88 15.39 -5.81
CA ALA A 38 3.27 14.02 -5.52
C ALA A 38 2.37 13.01 -6.24
N ILE A 39 1.04 13.24 -6.26
CA ILE A 39 0.09 12.38 -7.00
C ILE A 39 0.45 12.36 -8.49
N ARG A 40 0.62 13.52 -9.12
CA ARG A 40 0.99 13.57 -10.55
C ARG A 40 2.30 12.85 -10.84
N ALA A 41 3.31 13.02 -10.00
CA ALA A 41 4.59 12.34 -10.15
C ALA A 41 4.46 10.82 -10.00
N LEU A 42 3.67 10.37 -9.02
CA LEU A 42 3.39 8.96 -8.77
C LEU A 42 2.62 8.33 -9.94
N THR A 43 1.55 8.97 -10.40
CA THR A 43 0.76 8.49 -11.54
C THR A 43 1.63 8.41 -12.80
N ALA A 44 2.46 9.43 -13.08
CA ALA A 44 3.39 9.37 -14.21
C ALA A 44 4.43 8.24 -14.08
N LEU A 45 4.86 7.94 -12.85
CA LEU A 45 5.76 6.81 -12.58
C LEU A 45 5.06 5.47 -12.85
N PHE A 46 3.83 5.30 -12.37
CA PHE A 46 3.03 4.09 -12.62
C PHE A 46 2.76 3.88 -14.10
N ALA A 47 2.41 4.92 -14.86
CA ALA A 47 2.21 4.84 -16.30
C ALA A 47 3.44 4.31 -17.05
N ARG A 48 4.65 4.55 -16.52
CA ARG A 48 5.91 4.08 -17.10
C ARG A 48 6.29 2.67 -16.65
N LEU A 49 5.95 2.28 -15.42
CA LEU A 49 6.47 1.06 -14.81
C LEU A 49 5.50 -0.11 -14.87
N LEU A 50 4.20 0.14 -14.80
CA LEU A 50 3.20 -0.90 -14.78
C LEU A 50 2.89 -1.35 -16.22
N PRO A 51 2.65 -2.65 -16.45
CA PRO A 51 2.18 -3.11 -17.75
C PRO A 51 0.81 -2.48 -18.04
N SER A 52 0.45 -2.29 -19.31
CA SER A 52 -0.93 -1.92 -19.67
C SER A 52 -1.83 -3.15 -19.61
N GLN A 53 -3.10 -2.97 -19.26
CA GLN A 53 -4.11 -4.01 -19.19
C GLN A 53 -3.69 -5.17 -18.29
N GLY A 54 -2.93 -4.91 -17.23
CA GLY A 54 -2.51 -5.98 -16.32
C GLY A 54 -3.46 -6.21 -15.16
N THR A 55 -3.13 -7.24 -14.37
CA THR A 55 -3.76 -7.55 -13.08
C THR A 55 -2.87 -7.05 -11.95
N TYR A 56 -3.36 -6.12 -11.14
CA TYR A 56 -2.56 -5.43 -10.11
C TYR A 56 -3.05 -5.72 -8.69
N LEU A 57 -2.09 -5.73 -7.76
CA LEU A 57 -2.36 -5.65 -6.33
C LEU A 57 -1.92 -4.28 -5.80
N ASP A 58 -2.87 -3.54 -5.24
CA ASP A 58 -2.59 -2.37 -4.40
C ASP A 58 -2.44 -2.86 -2.95
N LEU A 59 -1.18 -2.99 -2.52
CA LEU A 59 -0.80 -3.50 -1.22
C LEU A 59 -0.81 -2.38 -0.18
N MET A 60 -1.44 -2.64 0.97
CA MET A 60 -1.73 -1.64 1.99
C MET A 60 -2.58 -0.48 1.44
N SER A 61 -3.61 -0.86 0.66
CA SER A 61 -4.54 0.04 -0.02
C SER A 61 -5.47 0.76 0.96
N SER A 62 -6.05 1.84 0.45
CA SER A 62 -7.05 2.68 1.09
C SER A 62 -8.06 3.12 0.03
N TRP A 63 -8.66 4.31 0.17
CA TRP A 63 -9.69 4.81 -0.71
C TRP A 63 -9.18 5.40 -2.04
N ARG A 64 -7.85 5.49 -2.27
CA ARG A 64 -7.25 5.95 -3.54
C ARG A 64 -5.97 5.19 -3.87
N SER A 65 -5.89 4.63 -5.09
CA SER A 65 -4.72 3.87 -5.58
C SER A 65 -3.79 4.68 -6.48
N HIS A 66 -4.26 5.81 -7.02
CA HIS A 66 -3.51 6.72 -7.92
C HIS A 66 -3.04 6.09 -9.23
N LEU A 67 -3.72 5.03 -9.68
CA LEU A 67 -3.42 4.37 -10.95
C LEU A 67 -3.77 5.29 -12.14
N PRO A 68 -2.92 5.39 -13.17
CA PRO A 68 -3.25 6.10 -14.41
C PRO A 68 -4.40 5.42 -15.15
N GLU A 69 -5.34 6.22 -15.65
CA GLU A 69 -6.50 5.71 -16.40
C GLU A 69 -6.07 5.05 -17.72
N GLU A 70 -5.00 5.53 -18.35
CA GLU A 70 -4.48 5.00 -19.61
C GLU A 70 -3.92 3.57 -19.52
N LEU A 71 -3.72 3.04 -18.30
CA LEU A 71 -3.29 1.65 -18.14
C LEU A 71 -4.42 0.66 -18.39
N GLU A 72 -5.68 1.07 -18.30
CA GLU A 72 -6.86 0.19 -18.50
C GLU A 72 -6.72 -1.20 -17.83
N PRO A 73 -6.44 -1.28 -16.51
CA PRO A 73 -6.22 -2.56 -15.82
C PRO A 73 -7.34 -3.56 -16.09
N GLN A 74 -6.98 -4.84 -16.24
CA GLN A 74 -7.96 -5.93 -16.34
C GLN A 74 -8.62 -6.21 -14.99
N ARG A 75 -7.85 -6.09 -13.91
CA ARG A 75 -8.31 -6.27 -12.53
C ARG A 75 -7.36 -5.57 -11.56
N VAL A 76 -7.92 -4.91 -10.56
CA VAL A 76 -7.20 -4.29 -9.45
C VAL A 76 -7.77 -4.80 -8.14
N VAL A 77 -6.91 -5.41 -7.32
CA VAL A 77 -7.26 -5.90 -5.99
C VAL A 77 -6.60 -5.01 -4.95
N GLY A 78 -7.36 -4.54 -3.97
CA GLY A 78 -6.80 -3.88 -2.79
C GLY A 78 -6.59 -4.86 -1.65
N LEU A 79 -5.46 -4.80 -0.97
CA LEU A 79 -5.28 -5.43 0.35
C LEU A 79 -4.98 -4.35 1.36
N GLY A 80 -5.78 -4.22 2.41
CA GLY A 80 -5.62 -3.17 3.41
C GLY A 80 -6.33 -3.45 4.72
N MET A 81 -6.35 -2.46 5.61
CA MET A 81 -6.86 -2.63 6.98
C MET A 81 -8.25 -2.03 7.21
N ASN A 82 -8.73 -1.16 6.33
CA ASN A 82 -10.03 -0.52 6.46
C ASN A 82 -10.95 -0.86 5.28
N ALA A 83 -11.99 -1.67 5.54
CA ALA A 83 -12.97 -2.07 4.53
C ALA A 83 -13.74 -0.89 3.93
N ALA A 84 -14.08 0.12 4.72
CA ALA A 84 -14.87 1.26 4.27
C ALA A 84 -14.08 2.17 3.33
N GLU A 85 -12.78 2.36 3.58
CA GLU A 85 -11.89 3.07 2.68
C GLU A 85 -11.79 2.34 1.33
N MET A 86 -11.48 1.05 1.35
CA MET A 86 -11.33 0.27 0.11
C MET A 86 -12.64 0.14 -0.66
N ALA A 87 -13.79 0.06 0.03
CA ALA A 87 -15.10 0.08 -0.62
C ALA A 87 -15.43 1.41 -1.31
N ASP A 88 -14.82 2.52 -0.89
CA ASP A 88 -14.96 3.85 -1.51
C ASP A 88 -13.83 4.15 -2.53
N ASN A 89 -12.98 3.17 -2.81
CA ASN A 89 -11.94 3.29 -3.83
C ASN A 89 -12.49 2.96 -5.23
N PRO A 90 -12.64 3.96 -6.12
CA PRO A 90 -13.21 3.74 -7.44
C PRO A 90 -12.28 2.98 -8.39
N GLN A 91 -11.02 2.73 -8.01
CA GLN A 91 -10.02 2.05 -8.83
C GLN A 91 -9.82 0.58 -8.45
N LEU A 92 -10.56 0.06 -7.45
CA LEU A 92 -10.51 -1.34 -7.05
C LEU A 92 -11.73 -2.08 -7.61
N ASP A 93 -11.49 -3.29 -8.14
CA ASP A 93 -12.56 -4.22 -8.51
C ASP A 93 -13.00 -5.06 -7.30
N GLU A 94 -12.07 -5.34 -6.39
CA GLU A 94 -12.28 -6.12 -5.18
C GLU A 94 -11.25 -5.75 -4.12
N TYR A 95 -11.52 -6.13 -2.87
CA TYR A 95 -10.58 -5.91 -1.77
C TYR A 95 -10.59 -7.04 -0.74
N VAL A 96 -9.47 -7.15 -0.01
CA VAL A 96 -9.28 -8.06 1.12
C VAL A 96 -8.84 -7.26 2.34
N VAL A 97 -9.54 -7.43 3.45
CA VAL A 97 -9.11 -6.88 4.75
C VAL A 97 -8.12 -7.85 5.37
N HIS A 98 -6.86 -7.43 5.55
CA HIS A 98 -5.80 -8.31 6.03
C HIS A 98 -4.68 -7.51 6.72
N ASN A 99 -4.31 -7.94 7.93
CA ASN A 99 -3.23 -7.32 8.70
C ASN A 99 -1.89 -8.02 8.42
N LEU A 100 -1.03 -7.37 7.62
CA LEU A 100 0.29 -7.89 7.29
C LEU A 100 1.29 -7.86 8.46
N ASN A 101 1.05 -7.04 9.48
CA ASN A 101 1.89 -7.02 10.68
C ASN A 101 1.56 -8.19 11.63
N GLU A 102 0.34 -8.72 11.58
CA GLU A 102 -0.06 -9.92 12.33
C GLU A 102 0.20 -11.21 11.53
N ASP A 103 -0.22 -11.25 10.26
CA ASP A 103 0.03 -12.36 9.34
C ASP A 103 0.64 -11.84 8.03
N PRO A 104 1.96 -11.99 7.82
CA PRO A 104 2.61 -11.51 6.61
C PRO A 104 2.29 -12.36 5.36
N THR A 105 1.51 -13.43 5.50
CA THR A 105 1.13 -14.31 4.40
C THR A 105 0.10 -13.62 3.51
N LEU A 106 0.43 -13.44 2.22
CA LEU A 106 -0.52 -12.92 1.25
C LEU A 106 -1.59 -13.99 0.91
N PRO A 107 -2.89 -13.66 1.02
CA PRO A 107 -3.99 -14.60 0.77
C PRO A 107 -4.29 -14.78 -0.73
N PHE A 108 -3.26 -14.83 -1.57
CA PHE A 108 -3.38 -14.86 -3.03
C PHE A 108 -2.62 -16.03 -3.64
N ALA A 109 -2.98 -16.41 -4.86
CA ALA A 109 -2.25 -17.46 -5.57
C ALA A 109 -0.84 -16.99 -5.96
N THR A 110 0.09 -17.94 -6.06
CA THR A 110 1.43 -17.63 -6.58
C THR A 110 1.35 -17.12 -8.01
N ALA A 111 2.03 -16.01 -8.29
CA ALA A 111 2.05 -15.35 -9.61
C ALA A 111 0.67 -14.93 -10.14
N GLU A 112 -0.26 -14.59 -9.23
CA GLU A 112 -1.58 -14.06 -9.60
C GLU A 112 -1.52 -12.64 -10.20
N PHE A 113 -0.59 -11.81 -9.74
CA PHE A 113 -0.48 -10.41 -10.14
C PHE A 113 0.73 -10.16 -11.03
N GLU A 114 0.55 -9.32 -12.04
CA GLU A 114 1.62 -8.87 -12.93
C GLU A 114 2.39 -7.68 -12.35
N ALA A 115 1.77 -6.92 -11.45
CA ALA A 115 2.43 -5.89 -10.67
C ALA A 115 1.80 -5.73 -9.27
N VAL A 116 2.64 -5.30 -8.32
CA VAL A 116 2.23 -4.95 -6.97
C VAL A 116 2.72 -3.54 -6.68
N VAL A 117 1.84 -2.68 -6.17
CA VAL A 117 2.17 -1.32 -5.72
C VAL A 117 1.94 -1.21 -4.22
N CYS A 118 2.72 -0.38 -3.54
CA CYS A 118 2.53 -0.04 -2.12
C CYS A 118 2.81 1.46 -1.97
N THR A 119 1.74 2.25 -1.96
CA THR A 119 1.82 3.71 -1.99
C THR A 119 1.63 4.26 -0.59
N VAL A 120 2.60 5.05 -0.11
CA VAL A 120 2.53 5.78 1.18
C VAL A 120 2.18 4.93 2.41
N SER A 121 2.50 3.63 2.37
CA SER A 121 2.13 2.69 3.43
C SER A 121 3.27 1.84 3.99
N VAL A 122 4.42 1.76 3.30
CA VAL A 122 5.55 0.90 3.72
C VAL A 122 6.08 1.24 5.11
N GLN A 123 5.96 2.49 5.54
CA GLN A 123 6.40 2.95 6.86
C GLN A 123 5.58 2.40 8.03
N TYR A 124 4.45 1.76 7.75
CA TYR A 124 3.60 1.13 8.76
C TYR A 124 3.83 -0.39 8.89
N MET A 125 4.73 -0.95 8.08
CA MET A 125 5.09 -2.37 8.15
C MET A 125 6.23 -2.58 9.15
N THR A 126 6.16 -3.67 9.94
CA THR A 126 7.15 -4.03 10.97
C THR A 126 7.91 -5.31 10.67
#